data_AF-A0A1W9R360-F1
#
_entry.id   AF-A0A1W9R360-F1
#
_cell.length_a   1.000
_cell.length_b   1.000
_cell.length_c   1.000
_cell.angle_alpha   90.00
_cell.angle_beta   90.00
_cell.angle_gamma   90.00
#
_symmetry.space_group_name_H-M   'P 1'
#
loop_
_entity.id
_entity.type
_entity.pdbx_description
1 polymer ?
#
loop_
_entity_poly.entity_id
_entity_poly.type
_entity_poly.pdbx_seq_one_letter_code
_entity_poly.pdbx_strand_id
1 'polypeptide(L)' 'MGDAFGWSVYIYGDYAIVRAFRDEDNGINSGSAYIFINNDYGNC' A
#
# COMPACT_ATOMS: atom_id res chain seq x y z
N MET A 1 -0.44 19.10 1.20
CA MET A 1 0.78 18.27 1.25
C MET A 1 0.30 16.86 1.00
N GLY A 2 0.81 16.19 -0.03
CA GLY A 2 0.27 14.90 -0.46
C GLY A 2 0.65 13.77 0.49
N ASP A 3 -0.21 12.77 0.56
CA ASP A 3 0.09 11.52 1.26
C ASP A 3 1.37 10.93 0.67
N ALA A 4 2.29 10.50 1.53
CA ALA A 4 3.54 9.86 1.11
C ALA A 4 3.29 8.42 0.63
N PHE A 5 2.28 8.24 -0.22
CA PHE A 5 1.90 6.97 -0.81
C PHE A 5 3.06 6.45 -1.66
N GLY A 6 3.47 5.20 -1.41
CA GLY A 6 4.62 4.61 -2.11
C GLY A 6 5.98 4.96 -1.50
N TRP A 7 6.03 5.57 -0.30
CA TRP A 7 7.29 5.82 0.40
C TRP A 7 8.10 4.53 0.66
N SER A 8 7.40 3.42 0.89
CA SER A 8 7.98 2.09 1.02
C SER A 8 7.05 1.06 0.41
N VAL A 9 7.62 0.19 -0.41
CA VAL A 9 6.92 -0.91 -1.07
C VAL A 9 7.61 -2.22 -0.67
N TYR A 10 6.82 -3.20 -0.24
CA TYR A 10 7.28 -4.57 0.02
C TYR A 10 6.51 -5.52 -0.87
N ILE A 11 7.21 -6.39 -1.59
CA ILE A 11 6.62 -7.37 -2.51
C ILE A 11 7.03 -8.75 -2.04
N TYR A 12 6.06 -9.64 -1.86
CA TYR A 12 6.28 -11.04 -1.51
C TYR A 12 5.22 -11.94 -2.15
N GLY A 13 5.67 -12.81 -3.07
CA GLY A 13 4.76 -13.63 -3.87
C GLY A 13 3.75 -12.74 -4.62
N ASP A 14 2.46 -13.01 -4.41
CA ASP A 14 1.37 -12.26 -5.02
C ASP A 14 0.95 -11.02 -4.22
N TYR A 15 1.59 -10.76 -3.08
CA TYR A 15 1.26 -9.64 -2.20
C TYR A 15 2.21 -8.47 -2.43
N ALA A 16 1.64 -7.29 -2.69
CA ALA A 16 2.36 -6.03 -2.65
C ALA A 16 1.77 -5.14 -1.54
N ILE A 17 2.61 -4.76 -0.58
CA ILE A 17 2.25 -3.90 0.55
C ILE A 17 2.85 -2.52 0.31
N VAL A 18 2.01 -1.49 0.31
CA VAL A 18 2.39 -0.09 0.10
C VAL A 18 2.07 0.71 1.35
N ARG A 19 3.04 1.46 1.85
CA ARG A 19 2.85 2.37 2.99
C ARG A 19 2.58 3.79 2.51
N ALA A 20 1.69 4.49 3.23
CA ALA A 20 1.41 5.91 3.10
C ALA A 20 1.48 6.55 4.50
N PHE A 21 2.69 6.81 5.00
CA PHE A 21 2.92 7.24 6.39
C PHE A 21 2.33 8.62 6.74
N ARG A 22 2.04 9.46 5.74
CA ARG A 22 1.45 10.79 5.93
C ARG A 22 -0.05 10.84 5.65
N ASP A 23 -0.70 9.69 5.59
CA ASP A 23 -2.15 9.69 5.46
C ASP A 23 -2.77 10.31 6.72
N GLU A 24 -3.47 11.42 6.52
CA GLU A 24 -4.14 12.19 7.57
C GLU A 24 -5.63 11.80 7.72
N ASP A 25 -6.12 10.83 6.94
CA ASP A 25 -7.55 10.46 6.90
C ASP A 25 -8.10 9.95 8.24
N ASN A 26 -7.27 9.38 9.12
CA ASN A 26 -7.67 8.91 10.46
C ASN A 26 -6.97 9.66 11.62
N GLY A 27 -6.38 10.82 11.35
CA GLY A 27 -5.67 11.66 12.32
C GLY A 27 -4.30 12.12 11.83
N ILE A 28 -3.75 13.17 12.44
CA ILE A 28 -2.46 13.77 12.04
C ILE A 28 -1.36 12.69 12.06
N ASN A 29 -0.72 12.45 10.89
CA ASN A 29 0.28 11.40 10.68
C ASN A 29 -0.19 9.98 11.05
N SER A 30 -1.50 9.69 10.94
CA SER A 30 -2.04 8.36 11.28
C SER A 30 -1.42 7.25 10.42
N GLY A 31 -1.19 7.56 9.13
CA GLY A 31 -0.52 6.69 8.19
C GLY A 31 -1.36 5.46 7.83
N SER A 32 -1.38 5.11 6.54
CA SER A 32 -2.10 3.95 6.03
C SER A 32 -1.17 2.90 5.42
N ALA A 33 -1.64 1.66 5.39
CA ALA A 33 -1.00 0.56 4.68
C ALA A 33 -2.02 -0.09 3.74
N TYR A 34 -1.64 -0.21 2.47
CA TYR A 34 -2.44 -0.78 1.41
C TYR A 34 -1.85 -2.13 1.01
N ILE A 35 -2.70 -3.14 0.84
CA ILE A 35 -2.30 -4.47 0.40
C ILE A 35 -2.97 -4.72 -0.95
N PHE A 36 -2.13 -4.93 -1.96
CA PHE A 36 -2.53 -5.37 -3.29
C PHE A 36 -2.21 -6.84 -3.43
N ILE A 37 -3.13 -7.58 -4.05
CA ILE A 37 -2.99 -9.01 -4.31
C ILE A 37 -3.06 -9.19 -5.82
N ASN A 38 -2.01 -9.75 -6.41
CA ASN A 38 -2.05 -10.17 -7.79
C ASN A 38 -2.79 -11.50 -7.91
N ASN A 39 -4.09 -11.44 -8.16
CA ASN A 39 -4.92 -12.63 -8.40
C ASN A 39 -4.85 -13.08 -9.87
N ASP A 40 -3.69 -12.98 -10.52
CA ASP A 40 -3.43 -13.62 -11.81
C ASP A 40 -3.36 -15.15 -11.61
N TYR A 41 -4.51 -15.75 -11.32
CA TYR A 41 -4.81 -17.09 -11.80
C TYR A 41 -4.87 -16.94 -13.31
N GLY A 42 -3.71 -16.99 -13.99
CA GLY A 42 -3.63 -16.90 -15.43
C GLY A 42 -4.68 -17.82 -16.01
N ASN A 43 -5.78 -17.22 -16.50
CA ASN A 43 -6.90 -17.95 -17.06
C ASN A 43 -6.38 -18.52 -18.38
N CYS A 44 -5.88 -19.74 -18.29
CA CYS A 44 -5.55 -20.57 -19.44
C CYS A 44 -6.83 -21.03 -20.13
#